data_AF-A0A2V7NY54-F1
#
_entry.id   AF-A0A2V7NY54-F1
#
_cell.length_a   1.000
_cell.length_b   1.000
_cell.length_c   1.000
_cell.angle_alpha   90.00
_cell.angle_beta   90.00
_cell.angle_gamma   90.00
#
_symmetry.space_group_name_H-M   'P 1'
#
loop_
_entity.id
_entity.type
_entity.pdbx_description
1 polymer ?
#
loop_
_entity_poly.entity_id
_entity_poly.type
_entity_poly.pdbx_seq_one_letter_code
_entity_poly.pdbx_strand_id
1 'polypeptide(L)'
;MSRLPFLAAVLGCALVAAASYSPRADFAAAEQARIRAHLDSVERELRAKDVSTLTPTQRAARLRNLAILHVYWIRGVFPQNTDFPGQRVPYFIDRYGTRCAMAYLIEQSGGGDLVTRVAATHNNARIPELRTDPELGAWLWRNGITLEEAARIQPAYGCCPVGAFCIAILQPCPSTTSTSASVGYKVATGVSVGVDVLAVALNSVHTGLPRTVSGGLGLATGMMGVVIGAANLDQSGTRRSLGFLNASAGAASAALGVYRITRKPGPQARFSLGPWLDPRGGAGIGGRFTF
;
A
#
# COMPACT_ATOMS: atom_id res chain seq x y z
N MET A 1 -13.40 -34.33 -26.92
CA MET A 1 -12.93 -32.94 -26.71
C MET A 1 -13.23 -32.57 -25.26
N SER A 2 -12.23 -32.60 -24.37
CA SER A 2 -12.45 -32.50 -22.92
C SER A 2 -12.70 -31.04 -22.49
N ARG A 3 -13.77 -30.81 -21.73
CA ARG A 3 -14.13 -29.48 -21.15
C ARG A 3 -13.38 -29.17 -19.85
N LEU A 4 -12.56 -30.10 -19.35
CA LEU A 4 -11.75 -29.95 -18.14
C LEU A 4 -10.76 -28.77 -18.14
N PRO A 5 -10.01 -28.46 -19.22
CA PRO A 5 -9.03 -27.38 -19.18
C PRO A 5 -9.69 -26.00 -19.13
N PHE A 6 -10.89 -25.85 -19.70
CA PHE A 6 -11.65 -24.60 -19.66
C PHE A 6 -12.26 -24.34 -18.27
N LEU A 7 -12.78 -25.38 -17.63
CA LEU A 7 -13.28 -25.27 -16.25
C LEU A 7 -12.14 -24.98 -15.25
N ALA A 8 -10.98 -25.62 -15.41
CA ALA A 8 -9.82 -25.36 -14.57
C ALA A 8 -9.26 -23.94 -14.74
N ALA A 9 -9.29 -23.39 -15.97
CA ALA A 9 -8.89 -22.01 -16.24
C ALA A 9 -9.89 -20.98 -15.65
N VAL A 10 -11.21 -21.23 -15.74
CA VAL A 10 -12.23 -20.35 -15.16
C VAL A 10 -12.22 -20.40 -13.63
N LEU A 11 -12.09 -21.59 -13.02
CA LEU A 11 -11.90 -21.74 -11.57
C LEU A 11 -10.59 -21.11 -11.09
N GLY A 12 -9.50 -21.22 -11.89
CA GLY A 12 -8.23 -20.55 -11.62
C GLY A 12 -8.33 -19.03 -11.66
N CYS A 13 -8.98 -18.45 -12.68
CA CYS A 13 -9.21 -17.01 -12.76
C CYS A 13 -10.12 -16.50 -11.63
N ALA A 14 -11.15 -17.25 -11.24
CA ALA A 14 -12.04 -16.89 -10.12
C ALA A 14 -11.31 -16.95 -8.76
N LEU A 15 -10.43 -17.94 -8.55
CA LEU A 15 -9.58 -18.04 -7.36
C LEU A 15 -8.52 -16.93 -7.29
N VAL A 16 -7.96 -16.52 -8.43
CA VAL A 16 -7.00 -15.39 -8.52
C VAL A 16 -7.70 -14.05 -8.29
N ALA A 17 -8.92 -13.86 -8.80
CA ALA A 17 -9.73 -12.67 -8.53
C ALA A 17 -10.14 -12.57 -7.05
N ALA A 18 -10.52 -13.69 -6.42
CA ALA A 18 -10.81 -13.74 -4.99
C ALA A 18 -9.56 -13.53 -4.11
N ALA A 19 -8.38 -13.98 -4.56
CA ALA A 19 -7.10 -13.74 -3.88
C ALA A 19 -6.57 -12.30 -4.05
N SER A 20 -7.11 -11.54 -5.01
CA SER A 20 -6.72 -10.15 -5.28
C SER A 20 -7.60 -9.11 -4.56
N TYR A 21 -8.77 -9.52 -4.05
CA TYR A 21 -9.66 -8.65 -3.29
C TYR A 21 -9.13 -8.47 -1.86
N SER A 22 -8.71 -7.24 -1.54
CA SER A 22 -8.31 -6.86 -0.18
C SER A 22 -9.30 -5.84 0.36
N PRO A 23 -10.29 -6.28 1.17
CA PRO A 23 -11.29 -5.39 1.77
C PRO A 23 -10.67 -4.19 2.51
N ARG A 24 -9.47 -4.39 3.08
CA ARG A 24 -8.72 -3.34 3.79
C ARG A 24 -8.15 -2.28 2.85
N ALA A 25 -7.58 -2.70 1.72
CA ALA A 25 -7.05 -1.76 0.73
C ALA A 25 -8.19 -0.94 0.12
N ASP A 26 -9.33 -1.57 -0.13
CA ASP A 26 -10.52 -0.92 -0.67
C ASP A 26 -11.12 0.07 0.34
N PHE A 27 -11.21 -0.31 1.62
CA PHE A 27 -11.64 0.62 2.67
C PHE A 27 -10.69 1.81 2.79
N ALA A 28 -9.38 1.59 2.83
CA ALA A 28 -8.39 2.67 2.96
C ALA A 28 -8.45 3.63 1.76
N ALA A 29 -8.60 3.10 0.54
CA ALA A 29 -8.76 3.90 -0.67
C ALA A 29 -10.07 4.71 -0.64
N ALA A 30 -11.18 4.07 -0.29
CA ALA A 30 -12.49 4.72 -0.18
C ALA A 30 -12.48 5.80 0.92
N GLU A 31 -11.83 5.55 2.05
CA GLU A 31 -11.72 6.49 3.16
C GLU A 31 -10.86 7.70 2.79
N GLN A 32 -9.72 7.49 2.11
CA GLN A 32 -8.93 8.60 1.56
C GLN A 32 -9.74 9.43 0.55
N ALA A 33 -10.45 8.77 -0.38
CA ALA A 33 -11.28 9.45 -1.37
C ALA A 33 -12.37 10.30 -0.71
N ARG A 34 -13.05 9.76 0.31
CA ARG A 34 -14.06 10.48 1.09
C ARG A 34 -13.48 11.71 1.79
N ILE A 35 -12.32 11.59 2.45
CA ILE A 35 -11.70 12.71 3.16
C ILE A 35 -11.24 13.79 2.16
N ARG A 36 -10.65 13.41 1.02
CA ARG A 36 -10.30 14.35 -0.04
C ARG A 36 -11.53 15.10 -0.57
N ALA A 37 -12.59 14.38 -0.92
CA ALA A 37 -13.82 14.99 -1.43
C ALA A 37 -14.45 15.94 -0.41
N HIS A 38 -14.44 15.57 0.88
CA HIS A 38 -14.90 16.43 1.97
C HIS A 38 -14.07 17.71 2.06
N LEU A 39 -12.74 17.61 2.11
CA LEU A 39 -11.87 18.77 2.29
C LEU A 39 -11.83 19.68 1.05
N ASP A 40 -11.93 19.13 -0.17
CA ASP A 40 -12.15 19.90 -1.39
C ASP A 40 -13.45 20.72 -1.32
N SER A 41 -14.55 20.07 -0.91
CA SER A 41 -15.83 20.75 -0.75
C SER A 41 -15.75 21.86 0.30
N VAL A 42 -15.08 21.62 1.43
CA VAL A 42 -14.89 22.62 2.50
C VAL A 42 -14.03 23.79 2.03
N GLU A 43 -12.94 23.52 1.30
CA GLU A 43 -12.11 24.60 0.75
C GLU A 43 -12.92 25.50 -0.18
N ARG A 44 -13.68 24.92 -1.11
CA ARG A 44 -14.55 25.68 -2.03
C ARG A 44 -15.60 26.50 -1.29
N GLU A 45 -16.26 25.90 -0.30
CA GLU A 45 -17.24 26.57 0.57
C GLU A 45 -16.61 27.79 1.27
N LEU A 46 -15.46 27.62 1.91
CA LEU A 46 -14.80 28.68 2.68
C LEU A 46 -14.21 29.79 1.80
N ARG A 47 -13.79 29.48 0.57
CA ARG A 47 -13.30 30.46 -0.42
C ARG A 47 -14.42 31.32 -1.01
N ALA A 48 -15.63 30.77 -1.13
CA ALA A 48 -16.79 31.48 -1.66
C ALA A 48 -17.51 32.37 -0.63
N LYS A 49 -17.17 32.24 0.66
CA LYS A 49 -17.86 32.93 1.73
C LYS A 49 -17.58 34.43 1.72
N ASP A 50 -18.61 35.23 2.01
CA ASP A 50 -18.41 36.66 2.27
C ASP A 50 -17.58 36.85 3.54
N VAL A 51 -16.50 37.60 3.38
CA VAL A 51 -15.53 37.93 4.43
C VAL A 51 -15.42 39.44 4.60
N SER A 52 -16.42 40.20 4.13
CA SER A 52 -16.54 41.67 4.22
C SER A 52 -16.27 42.22 5.63
N THR A 53 -16.64 41.47 6.66
CA THR A 53 -16.46 41.82 8.07
C THR A 53 -15.07 41.58 8.64
N LEU A 54 -14.21 40.82 7.93
CA LEU A 54 -12.85 40.53 8.39
C LEU A 54 -11.90 41.69 8.12
N THR A 55 -10.97 41.94 9.06
CA THR A 55 -9.86 42.88 8.87
C THR A 55 -8.94 42.43 7.73
N PRO A 56 -8.16 43.35 7.12
CA PRO A 56 -7.19 42.98 6.08
C PRO A 56 -6.20 41.89 6.52
N THR A 57 -5.73 41.96 7.76
CA THR A 57 -4.81 40.96 8.35
C THR A 57 -5.47 39.58 8.48
N GLN A 58 -6.73 39.52 8.95
CA GLN A 58 -7.48 38.28 9.06
C GLN A 58 -7.76 37.66 7.69
N ARG A 59 -8.09 38.47 6.67
CA ARG A 59 -8.28 37.97 5.30
C ARG A 59 -7.01 37.37 4.74
N ALA A 60 -5.87 38.03 4.92
CA ALA A 60 -4.59 37.50 4.49
C ALA A 60 -4.25 36.18 5.20
N ALA A 61 -4.49 36.10 6.51
CA ALA A 61 -4.29 34.88 7.29
C ALA A 61 -5.24 33.75 6.86
N ARG A 62 -6.51 34.05 6.60
CA ARG A 62 -7.50 33.11 6.08
C ARG A 62 -7.05 32.54 4.74
N LEU A 63 -6.66 33.39 3.79
CA LEU A 63 -6.18 32.94 2.47
C LEU A 63 -4.94 32.06 2.57
N ARG A 64 -4.00 32.39 3.46
CA ARG A 64 -2.83 31.53 3.73
C ARG A 64 -3.26 30.16 4.26
N ASN A 65 -4.16 30.09 5.23
CA ASN A 65 -4.65 28.81 5.75
C ASN A 65 -5.42 28.00 4.71
N LEU A 66 -6.21 28.63 3.84
CA LEU A 66 -6.89 27.93 2.75
C LEU A 66 -5.90 27.39 1.70
N ALA A 67 -4.80 28.09 1.43
CA ALA A 67 -3.72 27.57 0.60
C ALA A 67 -2.98 26.39 1.26
N ILE A 68 -2.75 26.44 2.57
CA ILE A 68 -2.17 25.32 3.34
C ILE A 68 -3.13 24.13 3.34
N LEU A 69 -4.44 24.37 3.50
CA LEU A 69 -5.47 23.35 3.44
C LEU A 69 -5.48 22.66 2.07
N HIS A 70 -5.35 23.42 0.98
CA HIS A 70 -5.23 22.91 -0.38
C HIS A 70 -4.09 21.89 -0.50
N VAL A 71 -2.88 22.30 -0.06
CA VAL A 71 -1.69 21.43 -0.07
C VAL A 71 -1.93 20.17 0.77
N TYR A 72 -2.55 20.31 1.95
CA TYR A 72 -2.82 19.20 2.86
C TYR A 72 -3.72 18.13 2.23
N TRP A 73 -4.87 18.49 1.67
CA TRP A 73 -5.80 17.48 1.15
C TRP A 73 -5.35 16.91 -0.22
N ILE A 74 -4.62 17.68 -1.03
CA ILE A 74 -3.94 17.17 -2.24
C ILE A 74 -2.91 16.11 -1.86
N ARG A 75 -2.09 16.38 -0.84
CA ARG A 75 -1.10 15.43 -0.33
C ARG A 75 -1.76 14.12 0.13
N GLY A 76 -2.94 14.21 0.76
CA GLY A 76 -3.77 13.06 1.11
C GLY A 76 -3.18 12.13 2.16
N VAL A 77 -2.37 12.68 3.07
CA VAL A 77 -1.84 11.95 4.23
C VAL A 77 -2.70 12.36 5.43
N PHE A 78 -3.59 11.46 5.85
CA PHE A 78 -4.60 11.73 6.87
C PHE A 78 -4.46 10.79 8.07
N PRO A 79 -4.91 11.21 9.26
CA PRO A 79 -4.97 10.37 10.45
C PRO A 79 -5.68 9.03 10.21
N GLN A 80 -5.19 7.99 10.88
CA GLN A 80 -5.80 6.66 10.89
C GLN A 80 -6.45 6.37 12.23
N ASN A 81 -7.71 5.94 12.20
CA ASN A 81 -8.41 5.44 13.39
C ASN A 81 -8.11 3.95 13.58
N THR A 82 -7.25 3.64 14.56
CA THR A 82 -6.93 2.26 14.97
C THR A 82 -7.58 1.84 16.28
N ASP A 83 -8.11 2.80 17.04
CA ASP A 83 -8.46 2.58 18.45
C ASP A 83 -9.98 2.46 18.66
N PHE A 84 -10.78 2.87 17.66
CA PHE A 84 -12.25 2.86 17.74
C PHE A 84 -12.87 2.05 16.58
N PRO A 85 -12.86 0.70 16.66
CA PRO A 85 -13.43 -0.18 15.64
C PRO A 85 -14.91 0.13 15.36
N GLY A 86 -15.28 0.17 14.07
CA GLY A 86 -16.65 0.43 13.63
C GLY A 86 -17.15 1.86 13.84
N GLN A 87 -16.34 2.75 14.41
CA GLN A 87 -16.71 4.14 14.67
C GLN A 87 -15.89 5.11 13.82
N ARG A 88 -16.46 6.29 13.57
CA ARG A 88 -15.76 7.44 12.98
C ARG A 88 -15.45 8.43 14.08
N VAL A 89 -14.17 8.58 14.40
CA VAL A 89 -13.71 9.41 15.52
C VAL A 89 -12.67 10.41 15.00
N PRO A 90 -12.71 11.69 15.40
CA PRO A 90 -11.66 12.63 15.06
C PRO A 90 -10.36 12.27 15.81
N TYR A 91 -9.24 12.69 15.25
CA TYR A 91 -7.95 12.73 15.92
C TYR A 91 -7.37 14.12 15.71
N PHE A 92 -6.64 14.65 16.69
CA PHE A 92 -5.76 15.78 16.49
C PHE A 92 -4.43 15.30 15.90
N ILE A 93 -3.84 14.26 16.49
CA ILE A 93 -2.69 13.51 15.98
C ILE A 93 -2.95 12.01 16.17
N ASP A 94 -2.81 11.21 15.12
CA ASP A 94 -2.90 9.75 15.27
C ASP A 94 -1.63 9.14 15.90
N ARG A 95 -1.68 7.84 16.18
CA ARG A 95 -0.53 7.09 16.74
C ARG A 95 0.72 7.07 15.86
N TYR A 96 0.61 7.46 14.59
CA TYR A 96 1.71 7.54 13.63
C TYR A 96 2.28 8.96 13.50
N GLY A 97 1.78 9.91 14.31
CA GLY A 97 2.19 11.31 14.24
C GLY A 97 1.50 12.10 13.12
N THR A 98 0.49 11.54 12.46
CA THR A 98 -0.26 12.23 11.40
C THR A 98 -1.23 13.22 12.02
N ARG A 99 -1.07 14.50 11.69
CA ARG A 99 -1.98 15.58 12.10
C ARG A 99 -3.26 15.56 11.29
N CYS A 100 -4.39 15.88 11.90
CA CYS A 100 -5.60 16.21 11.14
C CYS A 100 -5.47 17.55 10.44
N ALA A 101 -6.47 17.89 9.61
CA ALA A 101 -6.49 19.15 8.88
C ALA A 101 -6.33 20.36 9.82
N MET A 102 -7.09 20.41 10.92
CA MET A 102 -6.99 21.50 11.90
C MET A 102 -5.62 21.58 12.57
N ALA A 103 -5.11 20.44 13.07
CA ALA A 103 -3.78 20.39 13.69
C ALA A 103 -2.68 20.81 12.70
N TYR A 104 -2.78 20.41 11.43
CA TYR A 104 -1.84 20.80 10.39
C TYR A 104 -1.87 22.31 10.12
N LEU A 105 -3.06 22.93 9.98
CA LEU A 105 -3.17 24.38 9.78
C LEU A 105 -2.59 25.18 10.95
N ILE A 106 -2.90 24.76 12.19
CA ILE A 106 -2.40 25.40 13.40
C ILE A 106 -0.87 25.30 13.45
N GLU A 107 -0.30 24.12 13.21
CA GLU A 107 1.15 23.92 13.25
C GLU A 107 1.89 24.71 12.16
N GLN A 108 1.38 24.70 10.91
CA GLN A 108 2.00 25.44 9.79
C GLN A 108 1.94 26.97 9.96
N SER A 109 1.12 27.46 10.89
CA SER A 109 1.05 28.88 11.25
C SER A 109 1.75 29.20 12.58
N GLY A 110 2.56 28.27 13.12
CA GLY A 110 3.39 28.46 14.30
C GLY A 110 2.77 28.01 15.63
N GLY A 111 1.59 27.36 15.62
CA GLY A 111 0.89 26.89 16.81
C GLY A 111 1.24 25.47 17.25
N GLY A 112 2.50 25.04 17.13
CA GLY A 112 2.92 23.67 17.46
C GLY A 112 2.64 23.26 18.92
N ASP A 113 2.78 24.19 19.86
CA ASP A 113 2.52 23.94 21.29
C ASP A 113 1.03 23.69 21.55
N LEU A 114 0.14 24.48 20.94
CA LEU A 114 -1.31 24.27 20.97
C LEU A 114 -1.67 22.87 20.44
N VAL A 115 -1.10 22.47 19.30
CA VAL A 115 -1.35 21.15 18.70
C VAL A 115 -0.91 20.03 19.63
N THR A 116 0.28 20.13 20.20
CA THR A 116 0.82 19.15 21.15
C THR A 116 -0.03 19.04 22.41
N ARG A 117 -0.44 20.18 22.99
CA ARG A 117 -1.29 20.25 24.18
C ARG A 117 -2.67 19.62 23.93
N VAL A 118 -3.33 19.97 22.82
CA VAL A 118 -4.64 19.41 22.49
C VAL A 118 -4.55 17.92 22.20
N ALA A 119 -3.52 17.46 21.48
CA ALA A 119 -3.30 16.03 21.25
C ALA A 119 -3.06 15.25 22.55
N ALA A 120 -2.39 15.85 23.54
CA ALA A 120 -2.13 15.19 24.83
C ALA A 120 -3.36 15.13 25.74
N THR A 121 -4.25 16.12 25.68
CA THR A 121 -5.35 16.27 26.65
C THR A 121 -6.73 15.92 26.09
N HIS A 122 -6.94 16.13 24.79
CA HIS A 122 -8.25 16.05 24.13
C HIS A 122 -8.11 15.53 22.68
N ASN A 123 -7.28 14.50 22.45
CA ASN A 123 -6.92 14.07 21.09
C ASN A 123 -8.10 13.74 20.19
N ASN A 124 -9.18 13.22 20.76
CA ASN A 124 -10.38 12.78 20.04
C ASN A 124 -11.55 13.77 20.18
N ALA A 125 -11.29 14.99 20.66
CA ALA A 125 -12.32 16.02 20.75
C ALA A 125 -12.62 16.66 19.39
N ARG A 126 -13.87 17.04 19.20
CA ARG A 126 -14.30 17.88 18.09
C ARG A 126 -14.01 19.35 18.38
N ILE A 127 -13.76 20.16 17.35
CA ILE A 127 -13.51 21.59 17.53
C ILE A 127 -14.59 22.31 18.37
N PRO A 128 -15.91 22.07 18.18
CA PRO A 128 -16.93 22.69 19.02
C PRO A 128 -16.84 22.33 20.52
N GLU A 129 -16.27 21.17 20.86
CA GLU A 129 -16.06 20.75 22.25
C GLU A 129 -14.89 21.52 22.88
N LEU A 130 -13.96 22.02 22.06
CA LEU A 130 -12.81 22.85 22.47
C LEU A 130 -13.12 24.35 22.46
N ARG A 131 -14.39 24.75 22.35
CA ARG A 131 -14.80 26.17 22.24
C ARG A 131 -14.35 27.07 23.39
N THR A 132 -14.10 26.49 24.57
CA THR A 132 -13.64 27.22 25.76
C THR A 132 -12.12 27.28 25.86
N ASP A 133 -11.38 26.68 24.91
CA ASP A 133 -9.93 26.78 24.86
C ASP A 133 -9.53 28.18 24.36
N PRO A 134 -8.90 29.02 25.21
CA PRO A 134 -8.62 30.41 24.86
C PRO A 134 -7.57 30.54 23.76
N GLU A 135 -6.62 29.60 23.68
CA GLU A 135 -5.53 29.63 22.71
C GLU A 135 -6.05 29.22 21.32
N LEU A 136 -6.90 28.20 21.25
CA LEU A 136 -7.60 27.83 20.02
C LEU A 136 -8.52 28.99 19.55
N GLY A 137 -9.29 29.58 20.46
CA GLY A 137 -10.16 30.72 20.16
C GLY A 137 -9.37 31.92 19.59
N ALA A 138 -8.24 32.27 20.22
CA ALA A 138 -7.35 33.32 19.74
C ALA A 138 -6.74 32.99 18.36
N TRP A 139 -6.35 31.73 18.14
CA TRP A 139 -5.85 31.29 16.83
C TRP A 139 -6.92 31.42 15.75
N LEU A 140 -8.15 30.93 16.00
CA LEU A 140 -9.28 31.04 15.07
C LEU A 140 -9.58 32.49 14.71
N TRP A 141 -9.67 33.35 15.72
CA TRP A 141 -9.94 34.78 15.54
C TRP A 141 -8.85 35.47 14.70
N ARG A 142 -7.56 35.24 14.99
CA ARG A 142 -6.45 35.84 14.22
C ARG A 142 -6.42 35.38 12.77
N ASN A 143 -6.85 34.14 12.51
CA ASN A 143 -6.86 33.56 11.18
C ASN A 143 -8.17 33.80 10.42
N GLY A 144 -9.13 34.51 11.00
CA GLY A 144 -10.41 34.81 10.36
C GLY A 144 -11.21 33.55 10.03
N ILE A 145 -11.15 32.54 10.91
CA ILE A 145 -11.86 31.26 10.79
C ILE A 145 -12.87 31.18 11.94
N THR A 146 -14.14 30.88 11.63
CA THR A 146 -15.16 30.72 12.68
C THR A 146 -15.10 29.32 13.30
N LEU A 147 -15.74 29.13 14.47
CA LEU A 147 -15.82 27.83 15.12
C LEU A 147 -16.51 26.79 14.23
N GLU A 148 -17.57 27.20 13.52
CA GLU A 148 -18.33 26.37 12.59
C GLU A 148 -17.47 25.95 11.40
N GLU A 149 -16.70 26.88 10.83
CA GLU A 149 -15.77 26.58 9.75
C GLU A 149 -14.68 25.61 10.18
N ALA A 150 -14.11 25.81 11.37
CA ALA A 150 -13.11 24.91 11.92
C ALA A 150 -13.69 23.51 12.19
N ALA A 151 -14.95 23.41 12.62
CA ALA A 151 -15.66 22.14 12.72
C ALA A 151 -15.86 21.46 11.35
N ARG A 152 -16.11 22.24 10.29
CA ARG A 152 -16.20 21.72 8.90
C ARG A 152 -14.85 21.23 8.40
N ILE A 153 -13.77 21.94 8.72
CA ILE A 153 -12.40 21.56 8.35
C ILE A 153 -11.98 20.24 9.02
N GLN A 154 -12.43 19.96 10.25
CA GLN A 154 -12.05 18.77 11.01
C GLN A 154 -12.82 17.50 10.56
N PRO A 155 -12.17 16.53 9.89
CA PRO A 155 -12.82 15.26 9.56
C PRO A 155 -12.80 14.31 10.76
N ALA A 156 -13.70 13.33 10.75
CA ALA A 156 -13.58 12.12 11.55
C ALA A 156 -13.08 10.96 10.67
N TYR A 157 -12.35 10.01 11.28
CA TYR A 157 -11.67 8.92 10.58
C TYR A 157 -12.32 7.59 10.94
N GLY A 158 -12.70 6.82 9.92
CA GLY A 158 -13.29 5.50 10.12
C GLY A 158 -12.23 4.45 10.45
N CYS A 159 -12.61 3.47 11.27
CA CYS A 159 -11.91 2.21 11.37
C CYS A 159 -12.65 1.15 10.54
N CYS A 160 -11.92 0.27 9.83
CA CYS A 160 -12.54 -0.80 9.03
C CYS A 160 -13.53 -1.61 9.89
N PRO A 161 -14.79 -1.81 9.47
CA PRO A 161 -15.78 -2.54 10.27
C PRO A 161 -15.34 -3.98 10.52
N VAL A 162 -15.45 -4.42 11.77
CA VAL A 162 -15.38 -5.83 12.15
C VAL A 162 -16.59 -6.55 11.54
N GLY A 163 -16.39 -7.27 10.44
CA GLY A 163 -17.48 -8.01 9.79
C GLY A 163 -17.16 -8.49 8.36
N ALA A 164 -16.28 -7.80 7.64
CA ALA A 164 -15.72 -8.28 6.37
C ALA A 164 -14.34 -8.91 6.63
N PHE A 165 -14.31 -10.17 7.09
CA PHE A 165 -13.11 -11.02 7.21
C PHE A 165 -11.84 -10.37 7.82
N CYS A 166 -11.99 -9.48 8.82
CA CYS A 166 -10.91 -9.23 9.77
C CYS A 166 -11.02 -10.28 10.87
N ILE A 167 -10.60 -11.51 10.60
CA ILE A 167 -10.61 -12.58 11.60
C ILE A 167 -9.60 -12.22 12.69
N ALA A 168 -10.13 -11.85 13.85
CA ALA A 168 -9.44 -11.31 15.01
C ALA A 168 -8.79 -12.38 15.91
N ILE A 169 -8.33 -13.52 15.38
CA ILE A 169 -7.78 -14.59 16.25
C ILE A 169 -6.29 -14.54 16.50
N LEU A 170 -5.50 -13.62 15.91
CA LEU A 170 -4.07 -13.55 16.28
C LEU A 170 -3.37 -12.19 16.22
N GLN A 171 -3.99 -11.07 15.80
CA GLN A 171 -3.29 -9.76 15.81
C GLN A 171 -4.25 -8.56 15.97
N PRO A 172 -4.09 -7.69 17.01
CA PRO A 172 -4.73 -6.38 17.03
C PRO A 172 -4.14 -5.56 15.88
N CYS A 173 -4.98 -4.87 15.09
CA CYS A 173 -4.63 -4.08 13.90
C CYS A 173 -3.12 -3.74 13.80
N PRO A 174 -2.30 -4.59 13.16
CA PRO A 174 -0.88 -4.33 13.11
C PRO A 174 -0.62 -3.36 11.96
N SER A 175 0.00 -2.23 12.32
CA SER A 175 0.86 -1.38 11.51
C SER A 175 0.87 -1.72 10.01
N THR A 176 0.15 -0.93 9.21
CA THR A 176 0.79 -0.57 7.94
C THR A 176 1.98 0.27 8.35
N THR A 177 3.16 -0.23 8.01
CA THR A 177 4.38 0.55 7.99
C THR A 177 4.04 1.89 7.33
N SER A 178 3.95 2.94 8.14
CA SER A 178 4.13 4.32 7.69
C SER A 178 5.54 4.40 7.13
N THR A 179 5.74 3.87 5.94
CA THR A 179 6.80 4.40 5.10
C THR A 179 6.19 5.66 4.54
N SER A 180 6.42 6.77 5.26
CA SER A 180 6.62 8.06 4.63
C SER A 180 7.74 7.85 3.60
N ALA A 181 7.34 7.31 2.46
CA ALA A 181 8.16 7.14 1.30
C ALA A 181 8.45 8.56 0.82
N SER A 182 9.59 9.09 1.25
CA SER A 182 10.19 10.26 0.62
C SER A 182 10.13 10.09 -0.89
N VAL A 183 10.11 11.18 -1.64
CA VAL A 183 10.00 11.16 -3.10
C VAL A 183 11.03 10.22 -3.77
N GLY A 184 12.11 9.83 -3.08
CA GLY A 184 13.04 8.76 -3.50
C GLY A 184 12.56 7.31 -3.35
N TYR A 185 11.65 6.98 -2.42
CA TYR A 185 11.17 5.60 -2.18
C TYR A 185 10.10 5.14 -3.21
N LYS A 186 9.36 6.08 -3.84
CA LYS A 186 8.50 5.79 -5.01
C LYS A 186 9.30 5.45 -6.27
N VAL A 187 10.59 5.76 -6.30
CA VAL A 187 11.50 5.40 -7.41
C VAL A 187 12.16 4.05 -7.15
N ALA A 188 12.38 3.68 -5.88
CA ALA A 188 13.01 2.41 -5.50
C ALA A 188 12.06 1.19 -5.51
N THR A 189 10.75 1.35 -5.26
CA THR A 189 9.79 0.23 -5.18
C THR A 189 9.10 -0.12 -6.51
N GLY A 190 9.44 0.56 -7.61
CA GLY A 190 9.11 0.07 -8.94
C GLY A 190 9.87 -1.19 -9.37
N VAL A 191 10.86 -1.62 -8.57
CA VAL A 191 11.80 -2.71 -8.88
C VAL A 191 11.33 -4.08 -8.34
N SER A 192 10.32 -4.17 -7.47
CA SER A 192 10.12 -5.39 -6.65
C SER A 192 9.00 -6.33 -7.10
N VAL A 193 8.53 -6.26 -8.35
CA VAL A 193 7.61 -7.31 -8.87
C VAL A 193 8.32 -8.14 -9.93
N GLY A 194 9.00 -7.53 -10.90
CA GLY A 194 9.72 -8.26 -11.94
C GLY A 194 10.94 -9.04 -11.43
N VAL A 195 11.71 -8.49 -10.50
CA VAL A 195 12.94 -9.10 -9.97
C VAL A 195 12.64 -10.24 -9.00
N ASP A 196 11.67 -10.06 -8.10
CA ASP A 196 11.25 -11.09 -7.15
C ASP A 196 10.55 -12.27 -7.87
N VAL A 197 9.84 -12.01 -8.97
CA VAL A 197 9.25 -13.05 -9.83
C VAL A 197 10.31 -13.88 -10.54
N LEU A 198 11.37 -13.25 -11.08
CA LEU A 198 12.49 -13.97 -11.69
C LEU A 198 13.25 -14.77 -10.63
N ALA A 199 13.44 -14.22 -9.42
CA ALA A 199 14.04 -14.94 -8.30
C ALA A 199 13.18 -16.13 -7.86
N VAL A 200 11.84 -16.02 -7.84
CA VAL A 200 10.94 -17.16 -7.58
C VAL A 200 11.04 -18.20 -8.69
N ALA A 201 11.08 -17.79 -9.96
CA ALA A 201 11.25 -18.70 -11.09
C ALA A 201 12.61 -19.44 -11.04
N LEU A 202 13.68 -18.76 -10.64
CA LEU A 202 15.03 -19.31 -10.46
C LEU A 202 15.19 -20.13 -9.17
N ASN A 203 14.46 -19.82 -8.10
CA ASN A 203 14.46 -20.60 -6.86
C ASN A 203 13.60 -21.87 -7.00
N SER A 204 12.53 -21.82 -7.80
CA SER A 204 11.69 -22.98 -8.14
C SER A 204 12.45 -24.08 -8.90
N VAL A 205 13.65 -23.78 -9.38
CA VAL A 205 14.58 -24.71 -10.03
C VAL A 205 15.23 -25.64 -9.02
N HIS A 206 15.43 -25.15 -7.80
CA HIS A 206 16.12 -25.86 -6.73
C HIS A 206 15.16 -26.57 -5.76
N THR A 207 13.85 -26.35 -5.86
CA THR A 207 12.83 -26.94 -4.97
C THR A 207 12.40 -28.36 -5.33
N GLY A 208 13.00 -28.98 -6.35
CA GLY A 208 12.71 -30.37 -6.73
C GLY A 208 11.34 -30.58 -7.42
N LEU A 209 10.64 -29.50 -7.78
CA LEU A 209 9.35 -29.57 -8.48
C LEU A 209 9.50 -30.17 -9.90
N PRO A 210 8.47 -30.89 -10.41
CA PRO A 210 8.46 -31.35 -11.80
C PRO A 210 8.66 -30.18 -12.78
N ARG A 211 9.39 -30.42 -13.87
CA ARG A 211 9.72 -29.38 -14.88
C ARG A 211 8.50 -28.72 -15.52
N THR A 212 7.40 -29.47 -15.66
CA THR A 212 6.13 -28.95 -16.15
C THR A 212 5.47 -27.98 -15.17
N VAL A 213 5.57 -28.25 -13.86
CA VAL A 213 5.03 -27.38 -12.79
C VAL A 213 5.88 -26.13 -12.64
N SER A 214 7.20 -26.27 -12.55
CA SER A 214 8.11 -25.11 -12.49
C SER A 214 8.08 -24.27 -13.77
N GLY A 215 7.92 -24.93 -14.93
CA GLY A 215 7.73 -24.26 -16.22
C GLY A 215 6.41 -23.51 -16.31
N GLY A 216 5.31 -24.11 -15.83
CA GLY A 216 3.99 -23.47 -15.77
C GLY A 216 3.97 -22.26 -14.84
N LEU A 217 4.62 -22.35 -13.68
CA LEU A 217 4.78 -21.22 -12.76
C LEU A 217 5.56 -20.08 -13.40
N GLY A 218 6.71 -20.36 -14.02
CA GLY A 218 7.51 -19.33 -14.72
C GLY A 218 6.75 -18.65 -15.87
N LEU A 219 5.90 -19.40 -16.58
CA LEU A 219 5.05 -18.87 -17.65
C LEU A 219 3.97 -17.93 -17.11
N ALA A 220 3.26 -18.36 -16.06
CA ALA A 220 2.19 -17.58 -15.46
C ALA A 220 2.71 -16.28 -14.83
N THR A 221 3.78 -16.37 -14.04
CA THR A 221 4.36 -15.19 -13.37
C THR A 221 5.04 -14.26 -14.36
N GLY A 222 5.68 -14.80 -15.41
CA GLY A 222 6.29 -14.02 -16.48
C GLY A 222 5.27 -13.20 -17.27
N MET A 223 4.15 -13.80 -17.65
CA MET A 223 3.04 -13.09 -18.32
C MET A 223 2.47 -11.96 -17.44
N MET A 224 2.38 -12.17 -16.13
CA MET A 224 1.94 -11.15 -15.19
C MET A 224 2.89 -9.93 -15.18
N GLY A 225 4.21 -10.17 -15.18
CA GLY A 225 5.21 -9.10 -15.27
C GLY A 225 5.09 -8.26 -16.56
N VAL A 226 4.76 -8.89 -17.69
CA VAL A 226 4.48 -8.21 -18.96
C VAL A 226 3.26 -7.30 -18.86
N VAL A 227 2.15 -7.80 -18.32
CA VAL A 227 0.90 -7.02 -18.19
C VAL A 227 1.08 -5.82 -17.27
N ILE A 228 1.70 -6.02 -16.10
CA ILE A 228 1.98 -4.95 -15.13
C ILE A 228 2.95 -3.92 -15.74
N GLY A 229 3.98 -4.39 -16.45
CA GLY A 229 4.94 -3.52 -17.13
C GLY A 229 4.27 -2.66 -18.21
N ALA A 230 3.43 -3.27 -19.04
CA ALA A 230 2.73 -2.61 -20.14
C ALA A 230 1.82 -1.46 -19.68
N ALA A 231 1.12 -1.63 -18.57
CA ALA A 231 0.25 -0.59 -17.98
C ALA A 231 1.01 0.68 -17.56
N ASN A 232 2.34 0.62 -17.46
CA ASN A 232 3.20 1.75 -17.07
C ASN A 232 4.00 2.35 -18.25
N LEU A 233 3.95 1.75 -19.45
CA LEU A 233 4.73 2.20 -20.61
C LEU A 233 4.23 3.51 -21.24
N ASP A 234 2.96 3.84 -21.01
CA ASP A 234 2.32 5.08 -21.50
C ASP A 234 2.56 6.29 -20.58
N GLN A 235 3.15 6.07 -19.40
CA GLN A 235 3.48 7.16 -18.48
C GLN A 235 4.82 7.80 -18.84
N SER A 236 5.07 9.04 -18.39
CA SER A 236 6.33 9.76 -18.62
C SER A 236 7.31 9.62 -17.45
N GLY A 237 8.61 9.76 -17.72
CA GLY A 237 9.67 9.75 -16.70
C GLY A 237 9.91 8.38 -16.08
N THR A 238 10.20 8.34 -14.78
CA THR A 238 10.65 7.14 -14.06
C THR A 238 9.67 5.95 -14.14
N ARG A 239 8.37 6.22 -14.24
CA ARG A 239 7.36 5.15 -14.36
C ARG A 239 7.43 4.40 -15.68
N ARG A 240 7.85 5.06 -16.77
CA ARG A 240 8.08 4.43 -18.07
C ARG A 240 9.22 3.43 -18.01
N SER A 241 10.35 3.84 -17.42
CA SER A 241 11.53 3.00 -17.25
C SER A 241 11.24 1.78 -16.38
N LEU A 242 10.45 1.95 -15.31
CA LEU A 242 9.98 0.87 -14.46
C LEU A 242 9.01 -0.08 -15.18
N GLY A 243 8.15 0.45 -16.06
CA GLY A 243 7.30 -0.34 -16.94
C GLY A 243 8.11 -1.24 -17.89
N PHE A 244 9.16 -0.69 -18.50
CA PHE A 244 10.09 -1.45 -19.35
C PHE A 244 10.83 -2.57 -18.60
N LEU A 245 11.30 -2.30 -17.39
CA LEU A 245 12.01 -3.29 -16.57
C LEU A 245 11.11 -4.45 -16.15
N ASN A 246 9.90 -4.17 -15.69
CA ASN A 246 8.95 -5.22 -15.30
C ASN A 246 8.49 -6.05 -16.51
N ALA A 247 8.27 -5.40 -17.67
CA ALA A 247 7.89 -6.10 -18.88
C ALA A 247 8.99 -7.04 -19.41
N SER A 248 10.25 -6.60 -19.37
CA SER A 248 11.40 -7.41 -19.81
C SER A 248 11.70 -8.58 -18.88
N ALA A 249 11.68 -8.37 -17.56
CA ALA A 249 11.84 -9.45 -16.58
C ALA A 249 10.70 -10.48 -16.65
N GLY A 250 9.46 -10.00 -16.87
CA GLY A 250 8.30 -10.85 -17.13
C GLY A 250 8.47 -11.70 -18.39
N ALA A 251 8.86 -11.09 -19.50
CA ALA A 251 9.10 -11.80 -20.76
C ALA A 251 10.19 -12.88 -20.63
N ALA A 252 11.30 -12.58 -19.92
CA ALA A 252 12.37 -13.54 -19.68
C ALA A 252 11.91 -14.74 -18.83
N SER A 253 11.12 -14.49 -17.79
CA SER A 253 10.54 -15.54 -16.94
C SER A 253 9.56 -16.43 -17.71
N ALA A 254 8.74 -15.83 -18.58
CA ALA A 254 7.80 -16.56 -19.43
C ALA A 254 8.54 -17.45 -20.44
N ALA A 255 9.57 -16.92 -21.10
CA ALA A 255 10.41 -17.68 -22.03
C ALA A 255 11.10 -18.87 -21.35
N LEU A 256 11.62 -18.68 -20.13
CA LEU A 256 12.21 -19.76 -19.33
C LEU A 256 11.17 -20.82 -18.96
N GLY A 257 9.94 -20.41 -18.66
CA GLY A 257 8.80 -21.30 -18.42
C GLY A 257 8.49 -22.18 -19.64
N VAL A 258 8.36 -21.56 -20.82
CA VAL A 258 8.15 -22.27 -22.10
C VAL A 258 9.30 -23.25 -22.38
N TYR A 259 10.55 -22.81 -22.21
CA TYR A 259 11.74 -23.65 -22.44
C TYR A 259 11.73 -24.93 -21.61
N ARG A 260 11.28 -24.85 -20.35
CA ARG A 260 11.20 -26.01 -19.44
C ARG A 260 10.08 -26.99 -19.77
N ILE A 261 8.98 -26.48 -20.29
CA ILE A 261 7.85 -27.30 -20.73
C ILE A 261 8.21 -28.03 -22.04
N THR A 262 8.99 -27.39 -22.92
CA THR A 262 9.20 -27.86 -24.30
C THR A 262 10.45 -28.73 -24.49
N ARG A 263 11.50 -28.59 -23.68
CA ARG A 263 12.69 -29.48 -23.79
C ARG A 263 12.47 -30.83 -23.09
N LYS A 264 12.71 -31.92 -23.85
CA LYS A 264 12.78 -33.28 -23.31
C LYS A 264 14.05 -33.47 -22.45
N PRO A 265 14.00 -34.25 -21.35
CA PRO A 265 15.18 -34.50 -20.52
C PRO A 265 16.28 -35.21 -21.32
N GLY A 266 17.53 -34.75 -21.18
CA GLY A 266 18.70 -35.55 -21.57
C GLY A 266 18.88 -36.73 -20.62
N PRO A 267 19.50 -37.84 -21.07
CA PRO A 267 19.74 -39.01 -20.23
C PRO A 267 20.56 -38.62 -18.99
N GLN A 268 20.07 -38.99 -17.80
CA GLN A 268 20.73 -38.71 -16.54
C GLN A 268 21.50 -39.95 -16.10
N ALA A 269 22.83 -39.92 -16.20
CA ALA A 269 23.67 -40.93 -15.58
C ALA A 269 23.57 -40.79 -14.05
N ARG A 270 23.04 -41.81 -13.37
CA ARG A 270 23.02 -41.87 -11.90
C ARG A 270 24.28 -42.57 -11.42
N PHE A 271 25.05 -41.89 -10.57
CA PHE A 271 26.20 -42.47 -9.87
C PHE A 271 25.75 -42.92 -8.47
N SER A 272 25.81 -44.22 -8.19
CA SER A 272 25.52 -44.78 -6.87
C SER A 272 26.79 -45.30 -6.22
N LEU A 273 27.07 -44.87 -4.99
CA LEU A 273 28.13 -45.41 -4.14
C LEU A 273 27.55 -46.46 -3.20
N GLY A 274 28.20 -47.61 -3.10
CA GLY A 274 27.77 -48.69 -2.21
C GLY A 274 28.96 -49.46 -1.65
N PRO A 275 28.78 -50.17 -0.52
CA PRO A 275 29.81 -51.05 0.01
C PRO A 275 30.09 -52.18 -0.99
N TRP A 276 31.37 -52.47 -1.18
CA TRP A 276 31.84 -53.56 -2.02
C TRP A 276 32.72 -54.50 -1.17
N LEU A 277 32.50 -55.80 -1.33
CA LEU A 277 33.26 -56.85 -0.68
C LEU A 277 33.90 -57.73 -1.75
N ASP A 278 35.21 -57.94 -1.65
CA ASP A 278 35.93 -58.83 -2.53
C ASP A 278 35.82 -60.30 -2.05
N PRO A 279 36.06 -61.30 -2.94
CA PRO A 279 35.99 -62.71 -2.57
C PRO A 279 37.07 -63.18 -1.57
N ARG A 280 38.04 -62.33 -1.24
CA ARG A 280 39.14 -62.58 -0.29
C ARG A 280 38.91 -61.87 1.05
N GLY A 281 37.76 -61.24 1.26
CA GLY A 281 37.36 -60.58 2.51
C GLY A 281 37.75 -59.10 2.61
N GLY A 282 38.26 -58.47 1.54
CA GLY A 282 38.52 -57.04 1.50
C GLY A 282 37.22 -56.23 1.39
N ALA A 283 37.08 -55.18 2.19
CA ALA A 283 35.93 -54.27 2.15
C ALA A 283 36.33 -52.88 1.64
N GLY A 284 35.50 -52.29 0.79
CA GLY A 284 35.72 -50.94 0.23
C GLY A 284 34.42 -50.27 -0.21
N ILE A 285 34.55 -49.12 -0.88
CA ILE A 285 33.42 -48.38 -1.47
C ILE A 285 33.55 -48.43 -2.98
N GLY A 286 32.54 -48.97 -3.66
CA GLY A 286 32.45 -49.02 -5.12
C GLY A 286 31.44 -48.01 -5.66
N GLY A 287 31.74 -47.40 -6.81
CA GLY A 287 30.82 -46.52 -7.53
C GLY A 287 30.31 -47.17 -8.82
N ARG A 288 29.01 -47.06 -9.10
CA ARG A 288 28.39 -47.54 -10.35
C ARG A 288 27.65 -46.42 -11.06
N PHE A 289 27.88 -46.30 -12.37
CA PHE A 289 27.06 -45.47 -13.25
C PHE A 289 25.93 -46.31 -13.86
N THR A 290 24.71 -45.77 -13.81
CA THR A 290 23.56 -46.28 -14.56
C THR A 290 23.12 -45.19 -15.53
N PHE A 291 23.10 -45.52 -16.83
CA PHE A 291 22.74 -44.62 -17.92
C PHE A 291 21.27 -44.77 -18.31
#